data_AF-A0A954BW79-F1
#
_entry.id   AF-A0A954BW79-F1
#
_cell.length_a   1.000
_cell.length_b   1.000
_cell.length_c   1.000
_cell.angle_alpha   90.00
_cell.angle_beta   90.00
_cell.angle_gamma   90.00
#
_symmetry.space_group_name_H-M   'P 1'
#
loop_
_entity.id
_entity.type
_entity.pdbx_description
1 polymer ?
#
loop_
_entity_poly.entity_id
_entity_poly.type
_entity_poly.pdbx_seq_one_letter_code
_entity_poly.pdbx_strand_id
1 'polypeptide(L)'
;MAKDQPALSGDDYRVLGEIGETHKAIRAELGKRIVGQEQVIEEVLTAFFAGGHVLLLGVPGLAKTLLISTLSEILGMKFNRIQFTPDLMPSDITGSDVLVGEKEDRGFKFMGGPIFANFVLADEINRTPPKTQAALLEAMEEFAVTVAGQRYPLPRPYFVMATQNPIEQEGTYLLPAAALDRFMFTVLVDYPTQHDEMEMLYRTTSREMPPVDRIMDSAQVVKMLDVVRRINMRDECLKYAIDLVRATRPENKFNADVEDLIECGGSPRATQSLILGAKARAALEGRDEALPDDIRAIALPAMHHRVLTNFHAEADGVNSRDIVRMLIKDVPRPAWDVREEERKSRRSPAQFLLDLLLGKSKKRAPAKV
;
A
#
# COMPACT_ATOMS: atom_id res chain seq x y z
N MET A 1 -0.27 -7.15 -23.43
CA MET A 1 -1.32 -6.13 -23.71
C MET A 1 -0.84 -4.73 -23.30
N ALA A 2 0.40 -4.35 -23.65
CA ALA A 2 0.96 -3.01 -23.39
C ALA A 2 0.74 -2.02 -24.55
N LYS A 3 -0.20 -2.28 -25.47
CA LYS A 3 -0.26 -1.57 -26.76
C LYS A 3 -0.95 -0.20 -26.75
N ASP A 4 -1.65 0.19 -25.67
CA ASP A 4 -2.39 1.47 -25.62
C ASP A 4 -2.35 2.16 -24.24
N GLN A 5 -1.25 2.07 -23.48
CA GLN A 5 -1.08 3.02 -22.37
C GLN A 5 -0.71 4.37 -22.97
N PRO A 6 -1.52 5.43 -22.76
CA PRO A 6 -1.18 6.76 -23.25
C PRO A 6 0.16 7.17 -22.64
N ALA A 7 1.10 7.58 -23.49
CA ALA A 7 2.38 8.09 -23.01
C ALA A 7 2.13 9.26 -22.04
N LEU A 8 2.97 9.34 -21.00
CA LEU A 8 2.91 10.43 -20.03
C LEU A 8 2.96 11.78 -20.76
N SER A 9 2.00 12.65 -20.44
CA SER A 9 1.91 14.01 -20.96
C SER A 9 2.91 14.92 -20.25
N GLY A 10 3.12 16.13 -20.77
CA GLY A 10 3.98 17.12 -20.12
C GLY A 10 3.52 17.50 -18.70
N ASP A 11 2.20 17.48 -18.45
CA ASP A 11 1.67 17.71 -17.09
C ASP A 11 1.96 16.53 -16.16
N ASP A 12 1.93 15.30 -16.68
CA ASP A 12 2.24 14.11 -15.87
C ASP A 12 3.71 14.10 -15.42
N TYR A 13 4.63 14.55 -16.28
CA TYR A 13 6.04 14.70 -15.91
C TYR A 13 6.27 15.76 -14.82
N ARG A 14 5.47 16.83 -14.83
CA ARG A 14 5.48 17.84 -13.76
C ARG A 14 4.99 17.25 -12.45
N VAL A 15 3.83 16.58 -12.46
CA VAL A 15 3.26 15.91 -11.29
C VAL A 15 4.20 14.81 -10.77
N LEU A 16 4.88 14.08 -11.65
CA LEU A 16 5.88 13.07 -11.26
C LEU A 16 7.06 13.68 -10.48
N GLY A 17 7.56 14.84 -10.91
CA GLY A 17 8.56 15.59 -10.15
C GLY A 17 8.04 15.98 -8.76
N GLU A 18 6.80 16.47 -8.70
CA GLU A 18 6.13 16.83 -7.44
C GLU A 18 5.96 15.62 -6.52
N ILE A 19 5.67 14.42 -7.05
CA ILE A 19 5.58 13.17 -6.26
C ILE A 19 6.93 12.88 -5.59
N GLY A 20 8.03 12.93 -6.33
CA GLY A 20 9.36 12.64 -5.77
C GLY A 20 9.81 13.64 -4.70
N GLU A 21 9.50 14.92 -4.88
CA GLU A 21 9.77 15.97 -3.88
C GLU A 21 8.88 15.82 -2.65
N THR A 22 7.58 15.59 -2.87
CA THR A 22 6.61 15.32 -1.81
C THR A 22 7.00 14.10 -1.00
N HIS A 23 7.45 13.02 -1.64
CA HIS A 23 7.87 11.81 -0.95
C HIS A 23 9.00 12.09 0.05
N LYS A 24 10.03 12.82 -0.39
CA LYS A 24 11.14 13.23 0.50
C LYS A 24 10.66 14.13 1.64
N ALA A 25 9.76 15.07 1.35
CA ALA A 25 9.19 15.95 2.36
C ALA A 25 8.36 15.18 3.40
N ILE A 26 7.49 14.26 2.98
CA ILE A 26 6.70 13.40 3.87
C ILE A 26 7.63 12.59 4.76
N ARG A 27 8.68 11.97 4.21
CA ARG A 27 9.65 11.20 4.98
C ARG A 27 10.37 12.04 6.02
N ALA A 28 10.78 13.26 5.67
CA ALA A 28 11.41 14.18 6.61
C ALA A 28 10.47 14.56 7.76
N GLU A 29 9.20 14.87 7.46
CA GLU A 29 8.19 15.18 8.48
C GLU A 29 7.87 13.98 9.38
N LEU A 30 7.69 12.78 8.80
CA LEU A 30 7.49 11.55 9.56
C LEU A 30 8.68 11.26 10.49
N GLY A 31 9.91 11.45 9.99
CA GLY A 31 11.14 11.26 10.75
C GLY A 31 11.30 12.19 11.96
N LYS A 32 10.51 13.29 12.06
CA LYS A 32 10.45 14.12 13.27
C LYS A 32 9.78 13.37 14.43
N ARG A 33 8.77 12.55 14.15
CA ARG A 33 7.97 11.87 15.18
C ARG A 33 8.23 10.36 15.29
N ILE A 34 8.68 9.74 14.21
CA ILE A 34 8.85 8.29 14.11
C ILE A 34 10.34 7.98 14.04
N VAL A 35 10.75 6.99 14.82
CA VAL A 35 12.14 6.59 15.00
C VAL A 35 12.28 5.13 14.57
N GLY A 36 13.27 4.86 13.73
CA GLY A 36 13.35 3.61 12.98
C GLY A 36 12.12 3.44 12.09
N GLN A 37 11.97 2.26 11.49
CA GLN A 37 10.83 1.91 10.63
C GLN A 37 10.81 2.58 9.24
N GLU A 38 11.98 2.97 8.69
CA GLU A 38 12.09 3.52 7.34
C GLU A 38 11.46 2.58 6.30
N GLN A 39 11.68 1.27 6.43
CA GLN A 39 11.08 0.28 5.53
C GLN A 39 9.55 0.23 5.65
N VAL A 40 9.00 0.30 6.87
CA VAL A 40 7.54 0.31 7.10
C VAL A 40 6.93 1.57 6.49
N ILE A 41 7.57 2.72 6.66
CA ILE A 41 7.16 3.99 6.06
C ILE A 41 7.14 3.86 4.54
N GLU A 42 8.20 3.34 3.93
CA GLU A 42 8.30 3.12 2.48
C GLU A 42 7.20 2.19 1.95
N GLU A 43 6.94 1.07 2.64
CA GLU A 43 5.90 0.12 2.23
C GLU A 43 4.50 0.71 2.37
N VAL A 44 4.23 1.46 3.45
CA VAL A 44 2.94 2.15 3.68
C VAL A 44 2.72 3.25 2.66
N LEU A 45 3.71 4.09 2.37
CA LEU A 45 3.61 5.14 1.35
C LEU A 45 3.44 4.52 -0.03
N THR A 46 4.19 3.45 -0.35
CA THR A 46 4.04 2.75 -1.62
C THR A 46 2.62 2.20 -1.79
N ALA A 47 2.05 1.56 -0.77
CA ALA A 47 0.68 1.08 -0.81
C ALA A 47 -0.34 2.22 -0.96
N PHE A 48 -0.17 3.30 -0.20
CA PHE A 48 -1.04 4.48 -0.27
C PHE A 48 -1.05 5.09 -1.68
N PHE A 49 0.12 5.35 -2.25
CA PHE A 49 0.25 5.93 -3.58
C PHE A 49 -0.14 4.97 -4.72
N ALA A 50 -0.11 3.67 -4.47
CA ALA A 50 -0.70 2.67 -5.36
C ALA A 50 -2.24 2.59 -5.26
N GLY A 51 -2.84 3.25 -4.26
CA GLY A 51 -4.27 3.21 -3.97
C GLY A 51 -4.74 1.92 -3.29
N GLY A 52 -3.84 1.23 -2.58
CA GLY A 52 -4.12 0.00 -1.84
C GLY A 52 -4.24 0.21 -0.34
N HIS A 53 -4.64 -0.86 0.37
CA HIS A 53 -4.76 -0.91 1.83
C HIS A 53 -3.64 -1.77 2.44
N VAL A 54 -3.32 -1.52 3.71
CA VAL A 54 -2.21 -2.20 4.41
C VAL A 54 -2.72 -2.93 5.65
N LEU A 55 -2.21 -4.14 5.86
CA LEU A 55 -2.31 -4.86 7.12
C LEU A 55 -0.95 -4.84 7.83
N LEU A 56 -0.87 -4.24 9.01
CA LEU A 56 0.35 -4.20 9.84
C LEU A 56 0.35 -5.36 10.85
N LEU A 57 1.32 -6.26 10.68
CA LEU A 57 1.59 -7.32 11.65
C LEU A 57 2.73 -6.87 12.56
N GLY A 58 2.52 -6.91 13.86
CA GLY A 58 3.57 -6.62 14.84
C GLY A 58 2.99 -6.38 16.21
N VAL A 59 3.86 -6.32 17.21
CA VAL A 59 3.43 -6.18 18.61
C VAL A 59 2.87 -4.77 18.90
N PRO A 60 2.08 -4.62 19.98
CA PRO A 60 1.64 -3.32 20.47
C PRO A 60 2.82 -2.39 20.79
N GLY A 61 2.59 -1.07 20.73
CA GLY A 61 3.57 -0.06 21.16
C GLY A 61 4.55 0.43 20.09
N LEU A 62 4.54 -0.13 18.88
CA LEU A 62 5.49 0.24 17.81
C LEU A 62 5.09 1.48 16.99
N ALA A 63 4.54 2.51 17.63
CA ALA A 63 4.15 3.78 17.00
C ALA A 63 3.24 3.69 15.74
N LYS A 64 2.53 2.57 15.50
CA LYS A 64 1.65 2.38 14.33
C LYS A 64 0.55 3.44 14.25
N THR A 65 -0.08 3.75 15.38
CA THR A 65 -1.09 4.81 15.46
C THR A 65 -0.50 6.18 15.15
N LEU A 66 0.70 6.45 15.66
CA LEU A 66 1.42 7.70 15.41
C LEU A 66 1.80 7.86 13.93
N LEU A 67 2.15 6.77 13.25
CA LEU A 67 2.47 6.76 11.82
C LEU A 67 1.31 7.28 10.97
N ILE A 68 0.13 6.67 11.11
CA ILE A 68 -1.01 7.04 10.29
C ILE A 68 -1.63 8.38 10.69
N SER A 69 -1.66 8.72 11.98
CA SER A 69 -2.16 10.03 12.42
C SER A 69 -1.25 11.14 11.89
N THR A 70 0.07 10.97 12.00
CA THR A 70 1.04 11.95 11.48
C THR A 70 0.98 12.06 9.96
N LEU A 71 0.86 10.94 9.24
CA LEU A 71 0.68 10.97 7.79
C LEU A 71 -0.59 11.72 7.38
N SER A 72 -1.69 11.54 8.12
CA SER A 72 -2.94 12.26 7.86
C SER A 72 -2.84 13.77 8.11
N GLU A 73 -2.07 14.19 9.15
CA GLU A 73 -1.78 15.59 9.45
C GLU A 73 -0.96 16.23 8.32
N ILE A 74 0.12 15.55 7.89
CA ILE A 74 0.99 16.00 6.80
C ILE A 74 0.21 16.20 5.50
N LEU A 75 -0.74 15.31 5.20
CA LEU A 75 -1.56 15.35 3.99
C LEU A 75 -2.84 16.18 4.15
N GLY A 76 -3.10 16.72 5.35
CA GLY A 76 -4.30 17.50 5.67
C GLY A 76 -5.60 16.77 5.41
N MET A 77 -5.66 15.49 5.76
CA MET A 77 -6.78 14.59 5.48
C MET A 77 -7.47 14.13 6.76
N LYS A 78 -8.76 13.79 6.68
CA LYS A 78 -9.51 13.32 7.84
C LYS A 78 -9.01 11.95 8.28
N PHE A 79 -8.67 11.83 9.56
CA PHE A 79 -8.28 10.58 10.20
C PHE A 79 -9.31 10.13 11.22
N ASN A 80 -9.58 8.82 11.25
CA ASN A 80 -10.34 8.18 12.31
C ASN A 80 -9.66 6.87 12.72
N ARG A 81 -9.70 6.58 14.02
CA ARG A 81 -9.29 5.29 14.59
C ARG A 81 -10.53 4.51 15.02
N ILE A 82 -10.58 3.25 14.64
CA ILE A 82 -11.58 2.27 15.05
C ILE A 82 -10.84 1.20 15.82
N GLN A 83 -11.16 1.07 17.11
CA GLN A 83 -10.69 -0.05 17.91
C GLN A 83 -11.65 -1.21 17.69
N PHE A 84 -11.13 -2.34 17.22
CA PHE A 84 -11.93 -3.54 17.05
C PHE A 84 -12.02 -4.26 18.39
N THR A 85 -13.24 -4.42 18.90
CA THR A 85 -13.56 -5.08 20.17
C THR A 85 -14.60 -6.17 19.95
N PRO A 86 -14.70 -7.20 20.81
CA PRO A 86 -15.60 -8.33 20.59
C PRO A 86 -17.08 -7.96 20.44
N ASP A 87 -17.49 -6.82 20.97
CA ASP A 87 -18.84 -6.26 20.97
C ASP A 87 -19.13 -5.30 19.81
N LEU A 88 -18.13 -4.94 19.01
CA LEU A 88 -18.29 -3.98 17.92
C LEU A 88 -19.22 -4.53 16.83
N MET A 89 -20.26 -3.77 16.50
CA MET A 89 -21.25 -4.14 15.50
C MET A 89 -20.90 -3.54 14.12
N PRO A 90 -21.35 -4.14 13.00
CA PRO A 90 -21.16 -3.57 11.67
C PRO A 90 -21.64 -2.11 11.55
N SER A 91 -22.77 -1.78 12.18
CA SER A 91 -23.33 -0.41 12.19
C SER A 91 -22.47 0.60 12.93
N ASP A 92 -21.65 0.18 13.88
CA ASP A 92 -20.72 1.06 14.59
C ASP A 92 -19.55 1.47 13.71
N ILE A 93 -19.29 0.71 12.63
CA ILE A 93 -18.28 0.98 11.61
C ILE A 93 -18.91 1.78 10.47
N THR A 94 -20.01 1.29 9.89
CA THR A 94 -20.61 1.86 8.68
C THR A 94 -21.56 3.03 8.95
N GLY A 95 -22.06 3.17 10.19
CA GLY A 95 -23.08 4.15 10.55
C GLY A 95 -24.48 3.56 10.54
N SER A 96 -25.43 4.37 11.00
CA SER A 96 -26.83 3.98 11.15
C SER A 96 -27.77 5.16 10.95
N ASP A 97 -29.03 4.86 10.65
CA ASP A 97 -30.08 5.86 10.63
C ASP A 97 -30.54 6.17 12.05
N VAL A 98 -30.38 7.42 12.46
CA VAL A 98 -30.82 7.91 13.76
C VAL A 98 -32.09 8.72 13.57
N LEU A 99 -33.07 8.50 14.44
CA LEU A 99 -34.31 9.26 14.43
C LEU A 99 -34.04 10.65 15.03
N VAL A 100 -34.18 11.68 14.20
CA VAL A 100 -33.96 13.09 14.57
C VAL A 100 -35.30 13.83 14.52
N GLY A 101 -35.58 14.66 15.52
CA GLY A 101 -36.76 15.53 15.60
C GLY A 101 -37.74 15.20 16.74
N GLU A 102 -38.58 16.18 17.11
CA GLU A 102 -39.67 16.03 18.08
C GLU A 102 -41.03 15.89 17.39
N LYS A 103 -41.86 14.97 17.93
CA LYS A 103 -43.26 14.64 17.62
C LYS A 103 -43.75 14.70 16.16
N GLU A 104 -43.78 15.87 15.52
CA GLU A 104 -44.37 16.09 14.18
C GLU A 104 -43.36 16.08 13.03
N ASP A 105 -42.06 16.32 13.28
CA ASP A 105 -41.01 16.40 12.23
C ASP A 105 -39.97 15.28 12.38
N ARG A 106 -40.43 14.08 12.75
CA ARG A 106 -39.56 12.90 12.95
C ARG A 106 -39.07 12.37 11.60
N GLY A 107 -37.79 12.55 11.32
CA GLY A 107 -37.10 11.98 10.16
C GLY A 107 -36.00 11.01 10.57
N PHE A 108 -35.78 9.97 9.77
CA PHE A 108 -34.56 9.18 9.84
C PHE A 108 -33.44 9.96 9.15
N LYS A 109 -32.36 10.26 9.87
CA LYS A 109 -31.16 10.89 9.32
C LYS A 109 -29.99 9.93 9.45
N PHE A 110 -29.32 9.67 8.33
CA PHE A 110 -28.11 8.88 8.32
C PHE A 110 -26.98 9.59 9.08
N MET A 111 -26.40 8.88 10.04
CA MET A 111 -25.20 9.27 10.76
C MET A 111 -24.06 8.34 10.36
N GLY A 112 -23.15 8.87 9.54
CA GLY A 112 -22.01 8.11 9.03
C GLY A 112 -21.09 7.66 10.16
N GLY A 113 -20.67 6.39 10.10
CA GLY A 113 -19.73 5.82 11.06
C GLY A 113 -18.30 6.34 10.90
N PRO A 114 -17.36 5.83 11.72
CA PRO A 114 -15.97 6.26 11.72
C PRO A 114 -15.22 5.96 10.41
N ILE A 115 -15.72 5.08 9.55
CA ILE A 115 -15.11 4.84 8.22
C ILE A 115 -15.23 6.03 7.27
N PHE A 116 -16.08 7.02 7.55
CA PHE A 116 -16.19 8.23 6.72
C PHE A 116 -15.03 9.20 7.01
N ALA A 117 -13.82 8.75 6.72
CA ALA A 117 -12.54 9.47 6.83
C ALA A 117 -11.63 9.05 5.68
N ASN A 118 -10.61 9.86 5.37
CA ASN A 118 -9.63 9.54 4.33
C ASN A 118 -8.64 8.46 4.82
N PHE A 119 -8.21 8.58 6.08
CA PHE A 119 -7.35 7.62 6.75
C PHE A 119 -8.15 6.92 7.85
N VAL A 120 -8.25 5.60 7.77
CA VAL A 120 -8.88 4.77 8.79
C VAL A 120 -7.86 3.81 9.37
N LEU A 121 -7.59 3.93 10.67
CA LEU A 121 -6.86 2.92 11.43
C LEU A 121 -7.85 1.92 12.01
N ALA A 122 -7.79 0.68 11.53
CA ALA A 122 -8.55 -0.44 12.07
C ALA A 122 -7.67 -1.26 13.02
N ASP A 123 -7.67 -0.88 14.29
CA ASP A 123 -6.76 -1.43 15.28
C ASP A 123 -7.30 -2.76 15.83
N GLU A 124 -6.45 -3.79 15.84
CA GLU A 124 -6.76 -5.15 16.32
C GLU A 124 -7.95 -5.80 15.60
N ILE A 125 -7.95 -5.75 14.26
CA ILE A 125 -9.06 -6.23 13.41
C ILE A 125 -9.49 -7.67 13.73
N ASN A 126 -8.56 -8.49 14.21
CA ASN A 126 -8.79 -9.87 14.63
C ASN A 126 -9.53 -10.00 15.96
N ARG A 127 -9.91 -8.94 16.68
CA ARG A 127 -10.69 -9.03 17.93
C ARG A 127 -12.20 -8.96 17.75
N THR A 128 -12.69 -8.88 16.51
CA THR A 128 -14.13 -8.85 16.20
C THR A 128 -14.59 -10.08 15.43
N PRO A 129 -15.87 -10.44 15.52
CA PRO A 129 -16.44 -11.50 14.71
C PRO A 129 -16.33 -11.22 13.18
N PRO A 130 -16.31 -12.28 12.34
CA PRO A 130 -16.18 -12.14 10.89
C PRO A 130 -17.18 -11.20 10.21
N LYS A 131 -18.40 -11.08 10.76
CA LYS A 131 -19.45 -10.19 10.22
C LYS A 131 -19.06 -8.72 10.31
N THR A 132 -18.40 -8.31 11.40
CA THR A 132 -17.94 -6.93 11.61
C THR A 132 -16.70 -6.66 10.77
N GLN A 133 -15.77 -7.62 10.66
CA GLN A 133 -14.63 -7.55 9.75
C GLN A 133 -15.10 -7.35 8.29
N ALA A 134 -16.10 -8.11 7.85
CA ALA A 134 -16.65 -8.02 6.49
C ALA A 134 -17.15 -6.61 6.14
N ALA A 135 -17.75 -5.89 7.10
CA ALA A 135 -18.26 -4.54 6.87
C ALA A 135 -17.14 -3.53 6.50
N LEU A 136 -15.97 -3.63 7.15
CA LEU A 136 -14.80 -2.83 6.78
C LEU A 136 -14.22 -3.27 5.43
N LEU A 137 -14.12 -4.58 5.19
CA LEU A 137 -13.54 -5.13 3.96
C LEU A 137 -14.39 -4.84 2.72
N GLU A 138 -15.71 -4.80 2.86
CA GLU A 138 -16.64 -4.37 1.81
C GLU A 138 -16.42 -2.88 1.49
N ALA A 139 -16.31 -2.03 2.51
CA ALA A 139 -16.04 -0.61 2.35
C ALA A 139 -14.69 -0.34 1.64
N MET A 140 -13.67 -1.18 1.88
CA MET A 140 -12.38 -1.12 1.19
C MET A 140 -12.48 -1.40 -0.32
N GLU A 141 -13.28 -2.39 -0.72
CA GLU A 141 -13.42 -2.77 -2.14
C GLU A 141 -14.39 -1.86 -2.90
N GLU A 142 -15.53 -1.54 -2.29
CA GLU A 142 -16.62 -0.79 -2.94
C GLU A 142 -16.45 0.73 -2.84
N PHE A 143 -15.60 1.19 -1.92
CA PHE A 143 -15.40 2.61 -1.59
C PHE A 143 -16.71 3.36 -1.30
N ALA A 144 -17.69 2.64 -0.79
CA ALA A 144 -19.01 3.09 -0.42
C ALA A 144 -19.60 2.10 0.57
N VAL A 145 -20.60 2.52 1.32
CA VAL A 145 -21.41 1.62 2.16
C VAL A 145 -22.88 1.75 1.83
N THR A 146 -23.61 0.65 1.97
CA THR A 146 -25.06 0.64 1.79
C THR A 146 -25.75 0.48 3.13
N VAL A 147 -26.53 1.47 3.54
CA VAL A 147 -27.28 1.46 4.80
C VAL A 147 -28.75 1.73 4.47
N ALA A 148 -29.64 0.87 4.96
CA ALA A 148 -31.09 0.93 4.69
C ALA A 148 -31.45 1.05 3.19
N GLY A 149 -30.67 0.41 2.31
CA GLY A 149 -30.88 0.44 0.86
C GLY A 149 -30.36 1.70 0.16
N GLN A 150 -29.78 2.66 0.88
CA GLN A 150 -29.13 3.84 0.31
C GLN A 150 -27.62 3.69 0.30
N ARG A 151 -26.99 4.06 -0.82
CA ARG A 151 -25.54 3.99 -1.01
C ARG A 151 -24.87 5.32 -0.66
N TYR A 152 -23.90 5.28 0.24
CA TYR A 152 -23.13 6.42 0.70
C TYR A 152 -21.66 6.28 0.28
N PRO A 153 -21.13 7.16 -0.58
CA PRO A 153 -19.74 7.09 -1.02
C PRO A 153 -18.77 7.50 0.09
N LEU A 154 -17.60 6.84 0.14
CA LEU A 154 -16.51 7.21 1.04
C LEU A 154 -15.67 8.35 0.45
N PRO A 155 -15.03 9.19 1.28
CA PRO A 155 -14.18 10.28 0.81
C PRO A 155 -12.97 9.73 0.03
N ARG A 156 -12.49 10.48 -0.95
CA ARG A 156 -11.30 10.12 -1.76
C ARG A 156 -10.15 11.09 -1.48
N PRO A 157 -8.90 10.61 -1.36
CA PRO A 157 -8.51 9.21 -1.32
C PRO A 157 -8.99 8.51 -0.03
N TYR A 158 -9.15 7.18 -0.10
CA TYR A 158 -9.58 6.33 1.01
C TYR A 158 -8.51 5.29 1.28
N PHE A 159 -7.92 5.33 2.47
CA PHE A 159 -6.84 4.46 2.89
C PHE A 159 -7.17 3.83 4.24
N VAL A 160 -6.95 2.52 4.31
CA VAL A 160 -7.21 1.72 5.51
C VAL A 160 -5.90 1.06 5.87
N MET A 161 -5.49 1.27 7.11
CA MET A 161 -4.40 0.55 7.73
C MET A 161 -4.99 -0.27 8.86
N ALA A 162 -5.05 -1.59 8.67
CA ALA A 162 -5.48 -2.50 9.72
C ALA A 162 -4.25 -2.97 10.52
N THR A 163 -4.43 -3.25 11.81
CA THR A 163 -3.39 -3.90 12.62
C THR A 163 -3.89 -5.24 13.11
N GLN A 164 -2.98 -6.19 13.24
CA GLN A 164 -3.25 -7.47 13.86
C GLN A 164 -2.08 -7.82 14.78
N ASN A 165 -2.39 -8.13 16.04
CA ASN A 165 -1.42 -8.65 17.00
C ASN A 165 -1.34 -10.17 16.83
N PRO A 166 -0.19 -10.73 16.40
CA PRO A 166 -0.06 -12.17 16.17
C PRO A 166 0.03 -13.00 17.46
N ILE A 167 0.28 -12.37 18.63
CA ILE A 167 0.55 -13.08 19.89
C ILE A 167 -0.76 -13.41 20.65
N GLU A 168 -1.79 -12.60 20.50
CA GLU A 168 -3.06 -12.77 21.23
C GLU A 168 -3.90 -13.91 20.65
N GLN A 169 -4.01 -15.00 21.41
CA GLN A 169 -4.79 -16.19 21.03
C GLN A 169 -6.20 -16.24 21.64
N GLU A 170 -6.45 -15.51 22.74
CA GLU A 170 -7.77 -15.51 23.38
C GLU A 170 -8.69 -14.45 22.78
N GLY A 171 -9.89 -14.87 22.37
CA GLY A 171 -10.91 -13.96 21.85
C GLY A 171 -10.57 -13.35 20.49
N THR A 172 -9.68 -13.99 19.72
CA THR A 172 -9.32 -13.54 18.37
C THR A 172 -9.91 -14.42 17.26
N TYR A 173 -10.25 -13.78 16.16
CA TYR A 173 -10.81 -14.34 14.94
C TYR A 173 -9.85 -14.05 13.79
N LEU A 174 -9.15 -15.08 13.33
CA LEU A 174 -8.24 -14.96 12.21
C LEU A 174 -8.98 -14.51 10.95
N LEU A 175 -8.38 -13.59 10.21
CA LEU A 175 -8.87 -13.19 8.90
C LEU A 175 -8.72 -14.38 7.93
N PRO A 176 -9.79 -14.81 7.25
CA PRO A 176 -9.69 -15.82 6.21
C PRO A 176 -8.73 -15.37 5.09
N ALA A 177 -8.12 -16.31 4.36
CA ALA A 177 -7.22 -15.99 3.25
C ALA A 177 -7.86 -15.05 2.21
N ALA A 178 -9.16 -15.23 1.93
CA ALA A 178 -9.91 -14.34 1.04
C ALA A 178 -10.06 -12.90 1.57
N ALA A 179 -10.06 -12.70 2.89
CA ALA A 179 -10.05 -11.38 3.51
C ALA A 179 -8.65 -10.74 3.44
N LEU A 180 -7.61 -11.53 3.76
CA LEU A 180 -6.22 -11.09 3.64
C LEU A 180 -5.87 -10.66 2.20
N ASP A 181 -6.37 -11.36 1.19
CA ASP A 181 -6.10 -11.07 -0.23
C ASP A 181 -6.58 -9.67 -0.68
N ARG A 182 -7.49 -9.03 0.08
CA ARG A 182 -7.97 -7.65 -0.15
C ARG A 182 -6.95 -6.58 0.27
N PHE A 183 -6.05 -6.90 1.20
CA PHE A 183 -4.96 -6.00 1.54
C PHE A 183 -3.88 -6.06 0.47
N MET A 184 -3.46 -4.89 -0.02
CA MET A 184 -2.41 -4.82 -1.03
C MET A 184 -1.11 -5.36 -0.45
N PHE A 185 -0.72 -4.85 0.72
CA PHE A 185 0.46 -5.28 1.46
C PHE A 185 0.10 -5.74 2.87
N THR A 186 0.82 -6.78 3.31
CA THR A 186 0.97 -7.09 4.72
C THR A 186 2.37 -6.66 5.12
N VAL A 187 2.47 -5.66 5.99
CA VAL A 187 3.73 -5.03 6.40
C VAL A 187 4.12 -5.53 7.77
N LEU A 188 5.37 -5.98 7.90
CA LEU A 188 5.91 -6.53 9.14
C LEU A 188 6.58 -5.42 9.93
N VAL A 189 6.21 -5.29 11.20
CA VAL A 189 6.82 -4.34 12.12
C VAL A 189 7.50 -5.13 13.24
N ASP A 190 8.82 -5.22 13.15
CA ASP A 190 9.67 -5.84 14.16
C ASP A 190 10.00 -4.84 15.29
N TYR A 191 10.56 -5.35 16.38
CA TYR A 191 11.06 -4.50 17.46
C TYR A 191 12.14 -3.53 16.95
N PRO A 192 12.16 -2.29 17.44
CA PRO A 192 13.20 -1.33 17.10
C PRO A 192 14.57 -1.85 17.53
N THR A 193 15.62 -1.34 16.89
CA THR A 193 16.98 -1.56 17.41
C THR A 193 17.13 -0.88 18.77
N GLN A 194 18.10 -1.29 19.58
CA GLN A 194 18.36 -0.64 20.87
C GLN A 194 18.57 0.88 20.72
N HIS A 195 19.23 1.31 19.64
CA HIS A 195 19.43 2.72 19.34
C HIS A 195 18.11 3.43 19.06
N ASP A 196 17.27 2.86 18.20
CA ASP A 196 15.98 3.43 17.84
C ASP A 196 15.02 3.44 19.03
N GLU A 197 15.05 2.40 19.87
CA GLU A 197 14.26 2.33 21.10
C GLU A 197 14.69 3.42 22.08
N MET A 198 15.99 3.65 22.25
CA MET A 198 16.51 4.71 23.11
C MET A 198 16.07 6.10 22.61
N GLU A 199 16.18 6.36 21.31
CA GLU A 199 15.73 7.62 20.71
C GLU A 199 14.20 7.78 20.79
N MET A 200 13.44 6.69 20.61
CA MET A 200 11.99 6.66 20.81
C MET A 200 11.63 7.05 22.26
N LEU A 201 12.34 6.51 23.25
CA LEU A 201 12.14 6.83 24.67
C LEU A 201 12.48 8.29 24.95
N TYR A 202 13.58 8.83 24.40
CA TYR A 202 13.91 10.25 24.56
C TYR A 202 12.81 11.16 24.01
N ARG A 203 12.25 10.85 22.83
CA ARG A 203 11.18 11.65 22.23
C ARG A 203 9.86 11.54 22.95
N THR A 204 9.43 10.33 23.30
CA THR A 204 8.14 10.09 23.97
C THR A 204 8.11 10.55 25.43
N THR A 205 9.26 10.61 26.10
CA THR A 205 9.36 11.16 27.47
C THR A 205 9.64 12.66 27.52
N SER A 206 9.92 13.30 26.38
CA SER A 206 9.98 14.75 26.27
C SER A 206 8.57 15.38 26.33
N ARG A 207 8.46 16.61 26.86
CA ARG A 207 7.15 17.24 27.14
C ARG A 207 6.34 17.60 25.88
N GLU A 208 6.96 17.71 24.71
CA GLU A 208 6.31 18.21 23.50
C GLU A 208 6.65 17.34 22.29
N MET A 209 5.62 16.87 21.58
CA MET A 209 5.82 16.24 20.29
C MET A 209 6.12 17.31 19.23
N PRO A 210 7.09 17.08 18.33
CA PRO A 210 7.39 18.02 17.26
C PRO A 210 6.15 18.30 16.39
N PRO A 211 5.83 19.57 16.09
CA PRO A 211 4.81 19.87 15.10
C PRO A 211 5.24 19.35 13.72
N VAL A 212 4.27 18.93 12.92
CA VAL A 212 4.49 18.55 11.52
C VAL A 212 3.80 19.55 10.62
N ASP A 213 4.44 19.84 9.50
CA ASP A 213 3.90 20.77 8.52
C ASP A 213 2.97 20.05 7.56
N ARG A 214 1.87 20.72 7.20
CA ARG A 214 1.00 20.24 6.13
C ARG A 214 1.68 20.51 4.79
N ILE A 215 2.02 19.44 4.08
CA ILE A 215 2.75 19.50 2.80
C ILE A 215 1.78 19.64 1.63
N MET A 216 0.58 19.06 1.72
CA MET A 216 -0.39 19.08 0.61
C MET A 216 -1.85 18.94 1.03
N ASP A 217 -2.74 18.99 0.04
CA ASP A 217 -4.17 18.72 0.18
C ASP A 217 -4.62 17.43 -0.54
N SER A 218 -5.88 17.05 -0.31
CA SER A 218 -6.44 15.83 -0.87
C SER A 218 -6.61 15.86 -2.38
N ALA A 219 -6.82 17.04 -2.98
CA ALA A 219 -6.99 17.17 -4.43
C ALA A 219 -5.67 16.94 -5.16
N GLN A 220 -4.56 17.40 -4.60
CA GLN A 220 -3.21 17.11 -5.10
C GLN A 220 -2.90 15.62 -5.04
N VAL A 221 -3.21 14.96 -3.93
CA VAL A 221 -2.99 13.51 -3.79
C VAL A 221 -3.76 12.71 -4.84
N VAL A 222 -5.03 13.06 -5.10
CA VAL A 222 -5.82 12.36 -6.13
C VAL A 222 -5.16 12.44 -7.51
N LYS A 223 -4.58 13.59 -7.88
CA LYS A 223 -3.82 13.73 -9.13
C LYS A 223 -2.57 12.84 -9.16
N MET A 224 -1.86 12.77 -8.04
CA MET A 224 -0.67 11.92 -7.92
C MET A 224 -1.01 10.43 -8.06
N LEU A 225 -2.08 9.96 -7.42
CA LEU A 225 -2.56 8.58 -7.53
C LEU A 225 -2.89 8.19 -8.98
N ASP A 226 -3.45 9.12 -9.75
CA ASP A 226 -3.76 8.90 -11.16
C ASP A 226 -2.50 8.80 -12.03
N VAL A 227 -1.50 9.66 -11.78
CA VAL A 227 -0.20 9.60 -12.48
C VAL A 227 0.55 8.30 -12.17
N VAL A 228 0.53 7.84 -10.92
CA VAL A 228 1.16 6.56 -10.51
C VAL A 228 0.66 5.39 -11.37
N ARG A 229 -0.63 5.34 -11.69
CA ARG A 229 -1.21 4.26 -12.52
C ARG A 229 -0.68 4.27 -13.96
N ARG A 230 -0.28 5.44 -14.45
CA ARG A 230 0.20 5.70 -15.81
C ARG A 230 1.72 5.58 -15.97
N ILE A 231 2.46 5.35 -14.89
CA ILE A 231 3.90 5.02 -14.94
C ILE A 231 4.15 3.86 -15.88
N ASN A 232 5.21 3.95 -16.68
CA ASN A 232 5.52 2.94 -17.68
C ASN A 232 6.05 1.66 -17.02
N MET A 233 5.80 0.52 -17.65
CA MET A 233 6.39 -0.75 -17.26
C MET A 233 6.60 -1.60 -18.51
N ARG A 234 7.81 -2.11 -18.72
CA ARG A 234 8.10 -2.97 -19.87
C ARG A 234 7.50 -4.36 -19.70
N ASP A 235 7.29 -5.05 -20.82
CA ASP A 235 6.73 -6.39 -20.85
C ASP A 235 7.62 -7.40 -20.07
N GLU A 236 8.94 -7.17 -20.00
CA GLU A 236 9.86 -8.00 -19.21
C GLU A 236 9.61 -7.87 -17.71
N CYS A 237 9.32 -6.66 -17.20
CA CYS A 237 8.96 -6.45 -15.80
C CYS A 237 7.61 -7.07 -15.49
N LEU A 238 6.64 -6.93 -16.39
CA LEU A 238 5.33 -7.56 -16.28
C LEU A 238 5.46 -9.09 -16.21
N LYS A 239 6.24 -9.67 -17.13
CA LYS A 239 6.52 -11.11 -17.15
C LYS A 239 7.20 -11.55 -15.86
N TYR A 240 8.19 -10.80 -15.37
CA TYR A 240 8.87 -11.11 -14.12
C TYR A 240 7.91 -11.14 -12.91
N ALA A 241 6.99 -10.19 -12.80
CA ALA A 241 5.97 -10.19 -11.75
C ALA A 241 5.02 -11.40 -11.86
N ILE A 242 4.65 -11.80 -13.09
CA ILE A 242 3.84 -12.99 -13.33
C ILE A 242 4.61 -14.25 -12.94
N ASP A 243 5.87 -14.37 -13.35
CA ASP A 243 6.72 -15.53 -13.09
C ASP A 243 6.91 -15.72 -11.58
N LEU A 244 7.17 -14.63 -10.82
CA LEU A 244 7.23 -14.66 -9.35
C LEU A 244 5.96 -15.22 -8.72
N VAL A 245 4.79 -14.71 -9.10
CA VAL A 245 3.51 -15.18 -8.53
C VAL A 245 3.20 -16.60 -8.95
N ARG A 246 3.45 -16.96 -10.21
CA ARG A 246 3.25 -18.32 -10.71
C ARG A 246 4.18 -19.33 -10.03
N ALA A 247 5.40 -18.94 -9.68
CA ALA A 247 6.32 -19.79 -8.96
C ALA A 247 5.83 -20.19 -7.57
N THR A 248 4.88 -19.44 -6.98
CA THR A 248 4.22 -19.83 -5.73
C THR A 248 3.15 -20.91 -5.92
N ARG A 249 2.77 -21.27 -7.15
CA ARG A 249 1.65 -22.21 -7.37
C ARG A 249 2.18 -23.63 -7.56
N PRO A 250 1.70 -24.61 -6.77
CA PRO A 250 2.23 -25.98 -6.79
C PRO A 250 2.24 -26.62 -8.19
N GLU A 251 1.28 -26.28 -9.05
CA GLU A 251 1.18 -26.84 -10.40
C GLU A 251 2.29 -26.41 -11.37
N ASN A 252 3.01 -25.31 -11.11
CA ASN A 252 4.03 -24.81 -12.01
C ASN A 252 5.40 -25.48 -11.82
N LYS A 253 5.60 -26.24 -10.73
CA LYS A 253 6.85 -26.97 -10.41
C LYS A 253 8.13 -26.18 -10.65
N PHE A 254 8.14 -24.94 -10.16
CA PHE A 254 9.20 -23.98 -10.48
C PHE A 254 10.49 -24.28 -9.71
N ASN A 255 10.37 -24.59 -8.42
CA ASN A 255 11.49 -24.96 -7.56
C ASN A 255 11.06 -26.16 -6.69
N ALA A 256 11.83 -27.26 -6.79
CA ALA A 256 11.61 -28.49 -6.04
C ALA A 256 11.68 -28.29 -4.52
N ASP A 257 12.45 -27.31 -4.04
CA ASP A 257 12.63 -27.02 -2.62
C ASP A 257 11.39 -26.36 -1.99
N VAL A 258 10.46 -25.83 -2.79
CA VAL A 258 9.26 -25.12 -2.29
C VAL A 258 7.94 -25.68 -2.81
N GLU A 259 7.94 -26.46 -3.90
CA GLU A 259 6.70 -26.97 -4.49
C GLU A 259 5.90 -27.85 -3.51
N ASP A 260 6.61 -28.68 -2.75
CA ASP A 260 6.03 -29.59 -1.76
C ASP A 260 5.72 -28.91 -0.42
N LEU A 261 5.94 -27.60 -0.30
CA LEU A 261 5.71 -26.80 0.91
C LEU A 261 4.47 -25.91 0.82
N ILE A 262 3.94 -25.71 -0.40
CA ILE A 262 2.84 -24.77 -0.64
C ILE A 262 1.52 -25.53 -0.83
N GLU A 263 0.50 -25.18 -0.06
CA GLU A 263 -0.87 -25.66 -0.24
C GLU A 263 -1.61 -24.81 -1.29
N CYS A 264 -1.46 -23.48 -1.23
CA CYS A 264 -2.12 -22.56 -2.13
C CYS A 264 -1.21 -21.37 -2.47
N GLY A 265 -1.02 -21.11 -3.76
CA GLY A 265 -0.20 -20.01 -4.26
C GLY A 265 -0.96 -18.68 -4.41
N GLY A 266 -0.22 -17.64 -4.80
CA GLY A 266 -0.72 -16.29 -4.95
C GLY A 266 -1.82 -16.13 -6.02
N SER A 267 -2.88 -15.40 -5.64
CA SER A 267 -3.98 -15.01 -6.53
C SER A 267 -3.53 -13.99 -7.59
N PRO A 268 -4.33 -13.72 -8.64
CA PRO A 268 -4.05 -12.61 -9.56
C PRO A 268 -3.91 -11.24 -8.89
N ARG A 269 -4.50 -11.04 -7.70
CA ARG A 269 -4.32 -9.80 -6.92
C ARG A 269 -2.89 -9.64 -6.41
N ALA A 270 -2.14 -10.73 -6.21
CA ALA A 270 -0.70 -10.65 -5.95
C ALA A 270 0.01 -9.94 -7.10
N THR A 271 -0.22 -10.37 -8.35
CA THR A 271 0.39 -9.77 -9.53
C THR A 271 -0.01 -8.31 -9.71
N GLN A 272 -1.30 -7.98 -9.49
CA GLN A 272 -1.77 -6.59 -9.53
C GLN A 272 -1.08 -5.72 -8.47
N SER A 273 -0.94 -6.23 -7.24
CA SER A 273 -0.26 -5.55 -6.14
C SER A 273 1.23 -5.34 -6.45
N LEU A 274 1.88 -6.33 -7.08
CA LEU A 274 3.27 -6.20 -7.52
C LEU A 274 3.44 -5.08 -8.55
N ILE A 275 2.58 -5.06 -9.58
CA ILE A 275 2.67 -4.07 -10.67
C ILE A 275 2.38 -2.66 -10.16
N LEU A 276 1.29 -2.47 -9.43
CA LEU A 276 0.90 -1.16 -8.90
C LEU A 276 1.90 -0.67 -7.85
N GLY A 277 2.39 -1.57 -6.98
CA GLY A 277 3.43 -1.25 -6.00
C GLY A 277 4.74 -0.85 -6.65
N ALA A 278 5.16 -1.56 -7.70
CA ALA A 278 6.37 -1.20 -8.44
C ALA A 278 6.26 0.17 -9.14
N LYS A 279 5.09 0.46 -9.74
CA LYS A 279 4.80 1.78 -10.34
C LYS A 279 4.79 2.89 -9.29
N ALA A 280 4.16 2.67 -8.13
CA ALA A 280 4.14 3.62 -7.04
C ALA A 280 5.55 3.90 -6.52
N ARG A 281 6.36 2.86 -6.31
CA ARG A 281 7.75 3.00 -5.87
C ARG A 281 8.59 3.80 -6.86
N ALA A 282 8.46 3.50 -8.15
CA ALA A 282 9.14 4.27 -9.20
C ALA A 282 8.72 5.75 -9.18
N ALA A 283 7.42 6.03 -9.06
CA ALA A 283 6.91 7.40 -8.97
C ALA A 283 7.40 8.15 -7.74
N LEU A 284 7.44 7.49 -6.58
CA LEU A 284 7.96 8.02 -5.32
C LEU A 284 9.45 8.37 -5.38
N GLU A 285 10.19 7.72 -6.27
CA GLU A 285 11.58 8.06 -6.59
C GLU A 285 11.70 9.10 -7.73
N GLY A 286 10.58 9.57 -8.29
CA GLY A 286 10.52 10.52 -9.41
C GLY A 286 10.85 9.89 -10.77
N ARG A 287 10.80 8.57 -10.89
CA ARG A 287 11.05 7.81 -12.13
C ARG A 287 9.76 7.57 -12.89
N ASP A 288 9.82 7.66 -14.22
CA ASP A 288 8.69 7.48 -15.12
C ASP A 288 8.52 6.03 -15.63
N GLU A 289 9.40 5.14 -15.18
CA GLU A 289 9.43 3.72 -15.55
C GLU A 289 9.73 2.84 -14.33
N ALA A 290 8.93 1.79 -14.16
CA ALA A 290 9.08 0.79 -13.10
C ALA A 290 10.06 -0.33 -13.53
N LEU A 291 10.95 -0.69 -12.60
CA LEU A 291 12.07 -1.60 -12.83
C LEU A 291 11.86 -2.95 -12.14
N PRO A 292 12.63 -3.99 -12.52
CA PRO A 292 12.55 -5.29 -11.84
C PRO A 292 12.89 -5.21 -10.34
N ASP A 293 13.76 -4.27 -9.95
CA ASP A 293 14.10 -4.06 -8.54
C ASP A 293 12.94 -3.48 -7.72
N ASP A 294 12.07 -2.69 -8.36
CA ASP A 294 10.86 -2.19 -7.72
C ASP A 294 9.93 -3.33 -7.35
N ILE A 295 9.78 -4.32 -8.24
CA ILE A 295 8.99 -5.53 -7.99
C ILE A 295 9.63 -6.34 -6.85
N ARG A 296 10.95 -6.56 -6.87
CA ARG A 296 11.65 -7.34 -5.84
C ARG A 296 11.49 -6.73 -4.45
N ALA A 297 11.61 -5.41 -4.36
CA ALA A 297 11.57 -4.71 -3.08
C ALA A 297 10.22 -4.83 -2.37
N ILE A 298 9.12 -4.97 -3.12
CA ILE A 298 7.76 -5.08 -2.58
C ILE A 298 7.18 -6.50 -2.68
N ALA A 299 7.95 -7.47 -3.20
CA ALA A 299 7.47 -8.83 -3.39
C ALA A 299 7.08 -9.51 -2.06
N LEU A 300 7.89 -9.34 -1.01
CA LEU A 300 7.59 -9.91 0.30
C LEU A 300 6.28 -9.37 0.91
N PRO A 301 6.10 -8.05 1.09
CA PRO A 301 4.86 -7.52 1.66
C PRO A 301 3.63 -7.76 0.75
N ALA A 302 3.82 -7.89 -0.56
CA ALA A 302 2.72 -8.18 -1.49
C ALA A 302 2.32 -9.66 -1.56
N MET A 303 3.22 -10.61 -1.29
CA MET A 303 2.94 -12.02 -1.63
C MET A 303 2.74 -12.91 -0.41
N HIS A 304 3.41 -12.67 0.72
CA HIS A 304 3.49 -13.69 1.76
C HIS A 304 2.12 -14.04 2.40
N HIS A 305 1.21 -13.08 2.54
CA HIS A 305 -0.15 -13.34 3.05
C HIS A 305 -1.08 -14.00 2.02
N ARG A 306 -0.60 -14.19 0.79
CA ARG A 306 -1.30 -14.84 -0.33
C ARG A 306 -0.75 -16.23 -0.64
N VAL A 307 0.26 -16.69 0.10
CA VAL A 307 0.84 -18.03 -0.02
C VAL A 307 0.49 -18.79 1.25
N LEU A 308 -0.22 -19.90 1.12
CA LEU A 308 -0.56 -20.80 2.23
C LEU A 308 0.39 -21.99 2.21
N THR A 309 1.06 -22.21 3.33
CA THR A 309 1.93 -23.36 3.56
C THR A 309 1.10 -24.58 3.93
N ASN A 310 1.58 -25.78 3.58
CA ASN A 310 0.97 -27.03 4.04
C ASN A 310 1.54 -27.45 5.42
N PHE A 311 0.96 -28.52 5.99
CA PHE A 311 1.39 -29.05 7.29
C PHE A 311 2.85 -29.50 7.34
N HIS A 312 3.44 -29.93 6.22
CA HIS A 312 4.85 -30.33 6.19
C HIS A 312 5.78 -29.13 6.37
N ALA A 313 5.49 -28.04 5.65
CA ALA A 313 6.21 -26.79 5.80
C ALA A 313 6.12 -26.24 7.23
N GLU A 314 4.94 -26.30 7.85
CA GLU A 314 4.76 -25.91 9.26
C GLU A 314 5.58 -26.77 10.22
N ALA A 315 5.61 -28.09 9.99
CA ALA A 315 6.39 -29.02 10.80
C ALA A 315 7.91 -28.76 10.69
N ASP A 316 8.38 -28.35 9.51
CA ASP A 316 9.77 -27.98 9.24
C ASP A 316 10.09 -26.53 9.66
N GLY A 317 9.12 -25.79 10.21
CA GLY A 317 9.28 -24.41 10.63
C GLY A 317 9.41 -23.41 9.47
N VAL A 318 9.06 -23.82 8.25
CA VAL A 318 9.07 -22.99 7.05
C VAL A 318 7.73 -22.28 6.92
N ASN A 319 7.74 -20.94 6.90
CA ASN A 319 6.54 -20.14 6.71
C ASN A 319 6.50 -19.47 5.33
N SER A 320 5.35 -18.88 4.98
CA SER A 320 5.13 -18.21 3.69
C SER A 320 6.16 -17.11 3.37
N ARG A 321 6.74 -16.44 4.38
CA ARG A 321 7.75 -15.39 4.18
C ARG A 321 9.05 -15.99 3.68
N ASP A 322 9.44 -17.15 4.21
CA ASP A 322 10.66 -17.83 3.83
C ASP A 322 10.55 -18.38 2.41
N ILE A 323 9.40 -18.96 2.05
CA ILE A 323 9.09 -19.37 0.67
C ILE A 323 9.20 -18.19 -0.29
N VAL A 324 8.58 -17.05 0.02
CA VAL A 324 8.65 -15.88 -0.86
C VAL A 324 10.08 -15.36 -0.97
N ARG A 325 10.88 -15.36 0.11
CA ARG A 325 12.30 -14.99 0.06
C ARG A 325 13.13 -15.93 -0.82
N MET A 326 12.86 -17.23 -0.79
CA MET A 326 13.51 -18.20 -1.67
C MET A 326 13.15 -17.89 -3.13
N LEU A 327 11.87 -17.74 -3.44
CA LEU A 327 11.40 -17.42 -4.79
C LEU A 327 11.97 -16.10 -5.35
N ILE A 328 12.12 -15.06 -4.51
CA ILE A 328 12.76 -13.79 -4.93
C ILE A 328 14.21 -14.02 -5.38
N LYS A 329 14.93 -14.96 -4.75
CA LYS A 329 16.31 -15.31 -5.11
C LYS A 329 16.36 -16.16 -6.38
N ASP A 330 15.48 -17.16 -6.48
CA ASP A 330 15.56 -18.19 -7.52
C ASP A 330 14.95 -17.76 -8.85
N VAL A 331 13.88 -16.95 -8.82
CA VAL A 331 13.25 -16.47 -10.06
C VAL A 331 14.20 -15.49 -10.75
N PRO A 332 14.68 -15.81 -11.98
CA PRO A 332 15.68 -15.01 -12.66
C PRO A 332 15.19 -13.59 -12.89
N ARG A 333 16.03 -12.62 -12.51
CA ARG A 333 15.78 -11.22 -12.86
C ARG A 333 15.94 -11.05 -14.38
N PRO A 334 15.03 -10.34 -15.06
CA PRO A 334 15.25 -9.98 -16.46
C PRO A 334 16.52 -9.12 -16.58
N ALA A 335 17.33 -9.40 -17.60
CA ALA A 335 18.53 -8.61 -17.87
C ALA A 335 18.12 -7.16 -18.16
N TRP A 336 18.67 -6.22 -17.38
CA TRP A 336 18.37 -4.80 -17.49
C TRP A 336 19.67 -4.03 -17.68
N ASP A 337 19.84 -3.39 -18.84
CA ASP A 337 21.05 -2.62 -19.12
C ASP A 337 20.99 -1.24 -18.47
N VAL A 338 21.60 -1.13 -17.29
CA VAL A 338 21.72 0.10 -16.50
C VAL A 338 22.38 1.25 -17.30
N ARG A 339 23.18 0.94 -18.33
CA ARG A 339 23.90 1.95 -19.14
C ARG A 339 23.01 2.68 -20.16
N GLU A 340 21.91 2.06 -20.61
CA GLU A 340 20.89 2.78 -21.38
C GLU A 340 20.14 3.79 -20.51
N GLU A 341 19.99 3.47 -19.22
CA GLU A 341 19.31 4.29 -18.23
C GLU A 341 20.10 5.52 -17.84
N GLU A 342 21.40 5.43 -17.57
CA GLU A 342 22.21 6.64 -17.35
C GLU A 342 22.22 7.58 -18.57
N ARG A 343 21.99 7.03 -19.77
CA ARG A 343 21.81 7.81 -21.01
C ARG A 343 20.41 8.44 -21.14
N LYS A 344 19.36 7.81 -20.59
CA LYS A 344 17.96 8.31 -20.60
C LYS A 344 17.65 9.19 -19.38
N SER A 345 18.07 8.81 -18.18
CA SER A 345 17.88 9.51 -16.89
C SER A 345 18.69 10.81 -16.78
N ARG A 346 19.75 10.98 -17.57
CA ARG A 346 20.42 12.29 -17.77
C ARG A 346 19.51 13.34 -18.41
N ARG A 347 18.33 12.96 -18.88
CA ARG A 347 17.23 13.89 -19.14
C ARG A 347 16.34 13.91 -17.90
N SER A 348 16.64 14.78 -16.95
CA SER A 348 15.67 15.09 -15.90
C SER A 348 14.34 15.52 -16.56
N PRO A 349 13.18 15.36 -15.88
CA PRO A 349 11.91 15.91 -16.37
C PRO A 349 12.04 17.39 -16.76
N ALA A 350 12.86 18.16 -16.02
CA ALA A 350 13.22 19.54 -16.35
C ALA A 350 14.01 19.67 -17.67
N GLN A 351 14.98 18.78 -17.95
CA GLN A 351 15.74 18.77 -19.20
C GLN A 351 14.87 18.37 -20.41
N PHE A 352 13.90 17.47 -20.22
CA PHE A 352 12.96 17.07 -21.27
C PHE A 352 11.96 18.19 -21.58
N LEU A 353 11.41 18.87 -20.56
CA LEU A 353 10.61 20.09 -20.72
C LEU A 353 11.41 21.20 -21.42
N LEU A 354 12.70 21.36 -21.07
CA LEU A 354 13.60 22.30 -21.73
C LEU A 354 13.81 21.92 -23.20
N ASP A 355 14.05 20.65 -23.52
CA ASP A 355 14.22 20.18 -24.90
C ASP A 355 12.93 20.33 -25.74
N LEU A 356 11.76 20.17 -25.11
CA LEU A 356 10.45 20.35 -25.73
C LEU A 356 10.16 21.85 -26.02
N LEU A 357 10.43 22.73 -25.04
CA LEU A 357 10.32 24.19 -25.19
C LEU A 357 11.34 24.75 -26.18
N LEU A 358 12.53 24.15 -26.27
CA LEU A 358 13.59 24.52 -27.21
C LEU A 358 13.45 23.86 -28.59
N GLY A 359 12.36 23.12 -28.85
CA GLY A 359 12.07 22.53 -30.16
C GLY A 359 13.06 21.44 -30.62
N LYS A 360 13.83 20.84 -29.71
CA LYS A 360 14.82 19.80 -30.02
C LYS A 360 14.21 18.40 -30.02
N SER A 361 13.09 18.22 -30.73
CA SER A 361 12.62 16.86 -31.05
C SER A 361 13.42 16.33 -32.24
N LYS A 362 14.05 15.15 -32.06
CA LYS A 362 14.86 14.46 -33.07
C LYS A 362 14.09 14.36 -34.40
N LYS A 363 14.58 15.04 -35.45
CA LYS A 363 14.23 14.72 -36.84
C LYS A 363 14.55 13.25 -37.08
N ARG A 364 13.53 12.41 -37.28
CA ARG A 364 13.70 11.08 -37.87
C ARG A 364 14.37 11.26 -39.23
N ALA A 365 15.53 10.63 -39.42
CA ALA A 365 16.17 10.57 -40.73
C ALA A 365 15.23 9.81 -41.70
N PRO A 366 15.09 10.24 -42.96
CA PRO A 366 14.28 9.52 -43.93
C PRO A 366 14.95 8.19 -44.28
N ALA A 367 14.13 7.15 -44.42
CA ALA A 367 14.55 5.85 -44.94
C ALA A 367 15.18 6.02 -46.33
N LYS A 368 16.38 5.49 -46.52
CA LYS A 368 16.96 5.33 -47.86
C LYS A 368 16.27 4.13 -48.53
N VAL A 369 15.82 4.36 -49.76
CA VAL A 369 15.29 3.41 -50.75
C VAL A 369 16.34 2.37 -51.10
#